data_AF-A0AA39R9S2-F1
#
_entry.id   AF-A0AA39R9S2-F1
#
_cell.length_a   1.000
_cell.length_b   1.000
_cell.length_c   1.000
_cell.angle_alpha   90.00
_cell.angle_beta   90.00
_cell.angle_gamma   90.00
#
_symmetry.space_group_name_H-M   'P 1'
#
loop_
_entity.id
_entity.type
_entity.pdbx_description
1 polymer ?
#
loop_
_entity_poly.entity_id
_entity_poly.type
_entity_poly.pdbx_seq_one_letter_code
_entity_poly.pdbx_strand_id
1 'polypeptide(L)'
;MEGAKRTKFMVFCNFNFHCIVFNIPPSILSSELNMHLPCSESEWNAKTASDWRELRQASRPEPMFHDSLSRMFSNKTNGGGYSSLGSYILVHALIQHIYLLRQLTRFKPESNGTLPSSEITALEQALKNWQCGWESNPESSLDPQDPHGPLAFNSTALLRMAYIRLSFDIGPGRALDTQDAVQIARAIRQSPPIQRSRKVTRAVLHAAHALSIPIKLGVSLVARNQLFMRSIQHSLCSLECAFLLSKWLDAVTIQPLDPPLSEDERKLLAFVTSLLNETEFAGPAATATRGFEEASKKLSASVVRVWAKLFKSDSGQSIWDIVDVIGRALDVYADMLDAGSQGDM
;
A
#
# COMPACT_ATOMS: atom_id res chain seq x y z
N MET A 1 28.37 15.24 -8.14
CA MET A 1 28.78 14.00 -7.46
C MET A 1 27.56 13.14 -7.19
N GLU A 2 27.63 11.84 -7.45
CA GLU A 2 26.52 10.88 -7.33
C GLU A 2 25.98 10.77 -5.90
N GLY A 3 26.86 10.73 -4.89
CA GLY A 3 26.46 10.64 -3.49
C GLY A 3 25.50 11.76 -3.07
N ALA A 4 25.79 13.01 -3.43
CA ALA A 4 24.93 14.15 -3.14
C ALA A 4 23.55 14.05 -3.80
N LYS A 5 23.48 13.49 -5.03
CA LYS A 5 22.22 13.25 -5.75
C LYS A 5 21.37 12.20 -5.04
N ARG A 6 21.98 11.04 -4.72
CA ARG A 6 21.32 9.95 -3.95
C ARG A 6 20.83 10.46 -2.59
N THR A 7 21.63 11.21 -1.84
CA THR A 7 21.23 11.78 -0.55
C THR A 7 20.00 12.68 -0.69
N LYS A 8 19.99 13.63 -1.64
CA LYS A 8 18.86 14.54 -1.84
C LYS A 8 17.56 13.78 -2.17
N PHE A 9 17.63 12.79 -3.06
CA PHE A 9 16.46 11.98 -3.39
C PHE A 9 16.00 11.09 -2.24
N MET A 10 16.91 10.54 -1.44
CA MET A 10 16.53 9.73 -0.27
C MET A 10 15.89 10.58 0.81
N VAL A 11 16.36 11.81 1.03
CA VAL A 11 15.71 12.79 1.92
C VAL A 11 14.29 13.11 1.42
N PHE A 12 14.11 13.35 0.11
CA PHE A 12 12.79 13.52 -0.49
C PHE A 12 11.89 12.30 -0.27
N CYS A 13 12.37 11.08 -0.53
CA CYS A 13 11.59 9.85 -0.34
C CYS A 13 11.23 9.64 1.13
N ASN A 14 12.13 9.97 2.05
CA ASN A 14 11.86 9.90 3.49
C ASN A 14 10.76 10.90 3.88
N PHE A 15 10.86 12.18 3.51
CA PHE A 15 9.81 13.15 3.81
C PHE A 15 8.47 12.80 3.17
N ASN A 16 8.47 12.27 1.94
CA ASN A 16 7.25 11.74 1.34
C ASN A 16 6.68 10.57 2.11
N PHE A 17 7.53 9.69 2.63
CA PHE A 17 7.10 8.60 3.48
C PHE A 17 6.44 9.09 4.77
N HIS A 18 6.99 10.13 5.40
CA HIS A 18 6.35 10.79 6.56
C HIS A 18 5.01 11.44 6.19
N CYS A 19 4.93 12.12 5.05
CA CYS A 19 3.67 12.62 4.48
C CYS A 19 2.64 11.47 4.30
N ILE A 20 3.09 10.31 3.82
CA ILE A 20 2.25 9.12 3.67
C ILE A 20 1.76 8.61 5.03
N VAL A 21 2.65 8.44 6.01
CA VAL A 21 2.32 7.88 7.33
C VAL A 21 1.36 8.78 8.10
N PHE A 22 1.72 10.05 8.24
CA PHE A 22 1.09 11.00 9.16
C PHE A 22 0.09 11.93 8.47
N ASN A 23 -0.11 11.76 7.14
CA ASN A 23 -0.95 12.64 6.33
C ASN A 23 -0.56 14.14 6.42
N ILE A 24 0.69 14.44 6.78
CA ILE A 24 1.22 15.80 6.85
C ILE A 24 1.61 16.33 5.46
N PRO A 25 1.63 17.65 5.24
CA PRO A 25 2.11 18.22 3.98
C PRO A 25 3.54 17.78 3.65
N PRO A 26 3.87 17.52 2.37
CA PRO A 26 5.23 17.15 1.98
C PRO A 26 6.18 18.33 2.20
N SER A 27 7.33 18.06 2.82
CA SER A 27 8.36 19.07 3.09
C SER A 27 9.21 19.42 1.86
N ILE A 28 9.28 18.53 0.87
CA ILE A 28 9.96 18.74 -0.41
C ILE A 28 9.03 18.29 -1.53
N LEU A 29 8.68 19.21 -2.43
CA LEU A 29 7.85 18.96 -3.60
C LEU A 29 8.69 18.38 -4.74
N SER A 30 8.05 17.54 -5.54
CA SER A 30 8.66 16.97 -6.75
C SER A 30 9.16 18.08 -7.70
N SER A 31 8.47 19.23 -7.76
CA SER A 31 8.87 20.40 -8.56
C SER A 31 10.20 21.04 -8.12
N GLU A 32 10.64 20.82 -6.89
CA GLU A 32 11.91 21.35 -6.36
C GLU A 32 13.11 20.50 -6.79
N LEU A 33 12.88 19.29 -7.33
CA LEU A 33 13.93 18.35 -7.72
C LEU A 33 14.35 18.56 -9.18
N ASN A 34 15.22 19.54 -9.41
CA ASN A 34 15.81 19.77 -10.74
C ASN A 34 17.17 19.08 -10.91
N MET A 35 17.17 17.74 -10.97
CA MET A 35 18.38 16.93 -11.18
C MET A 35 18.07 15.63 -11.93
N HIS A 36 19.11 15.05 -12.54
CA HIS A 36 19.04 13.72 -13.15
C HIS A 36 18.75 12.65 -12.11
N LEU A 37 18.15 11.52 -12.51
CA LEU A 37 17.98 10.36 -11.64
C LEU A 37 19.35 9.72 -11.25
N PRO A 38 19.40 8.93 -10.17
CA PRO A 38 20.61 8.21 -9.78
C PRO A 38 21.02 7.13 -10.80
N CYS A 39 22.33 6.84 -10.88
CA CYS A 39 22.85 5.74 -11.68
C CYS A 39 22.42 4.38 -11.11
N SER A 40 22.71 3.29 -11.83
CA SER A 40 22.46 1.92 -11.37
C SER A 40 23.24 1.57 -10.09
N GLU A 41 22.79 0.55 -9.37
CA GLU A 41 23.53 0.01 -8.23
C GLU A 41 24.85 -0.61 -8.66
N SER A 42 24.94 -1.18 -9.86
CA SER A 42 26.20 -1.70 -10.39
C SER A 42 27.24 -0.60 -10.59
N GLU A 43 26.86 0.53 -11.17
CA GLU A 43 27.76 1.70 -11.33
C GLU A 43 28.13 2.29 -9.97
N TRP A 44 27.17 2.41 -9.05
CA TRP A 44 27.41 2.97 -7.72
C TRP A 44 28.36 2.11 -6.87
N ASN A 45 28.23 0.78 -6.94
CA ASN A 45 29.00 -0.17 -6.14
C ASN A 45 30.29 -0.65 -6.84
N ALA A 46 30.68 -0.03 -7.97
CA ALA A 46 31.91 -0.34 -8.68
C ALA A 46 33.12 -0.16 -7.75
N LYS A 47 33.92 -1.23 -7.59
CA LYS A 47 35.02 -1.26 -6.61
C LYS A 47 36.27 -0.54 -7.09
N THR A 48 36.46 -0.45 -8.41
CA THR A 48 37.62 0.20 -9.02
C THR A 48 37.19 1.24 -10.05
N ALA A 49 38.07 2.21 -10.31
CA ALA A 49 37.84 3.21 -11.35
C ALA A 49 37.77 2.61 -12.77
N SER A 50 38.37 1.42 -12.99
CA SER A 50 38.30 0.72 -14.27
C SER A 50 36.92 0.13 -14.48
N ASP A 51 36.41 -0.63 -13.49
CA ASP A 51 35.07 -1.24 -13.54
C ASP A 51 34.00 -0.16 -13.72
N TRP A 52 34.13 0.96 -13.00
CA TRP A 52 33.19 2.08 -13.12
C TRP A 52 33.18 2.66 -14.55
N ARG A 53 34.35 2.83 -15.18
CA ARG A 53 34.43 3.36 -16.55
C ARG A 53 33.80 2.41 -17.57
N GLU A 54 34.02 1.11 -17.42
CA GLU A 54 33.43 0.09 -18.29
C GLU A 54 31.91 0.08 -18.19
N LEU A 55 31.38 0.03 -16.96
CA LEU A 55 29.93 0.12 -16.70
C LEU A 55 29.36 1.41 -17.26
N ARG A 56 30.04 2.55 -17.04
CA ARG A 56 29.58 3.86 -17.53
C ARG A 56 29.51 3.95 -19.05
N GLN A 57 30.41 3.28 -19.76
CA GLN A 57 30.41 3.23 -21.23
C GLN A 57 29.29 2.35 -21.78
N ALA A 58 28.91 1.29 -21.07
CA ALA A 58 27.80 0.41 -21.44
C ALA A 58 26.42 0.98 -21.08
N SER A 59 26.35 1.85 -20.08
CA SER A 59 25.12 2.43 -19.57
C SER A 59 24.60 3.61 -20.40
N ARG A 60 23.27 3.79 -20.38
CA ARG A 60 22.63 5.00 -20.91
C ARG A 60 22.77 6.16 -19.91
N PRO A 61 22.89 7.42 -20.38
CA PRO A 61 22.84 8.57 -19.49
C PRO A 61 21.56 8.58 -18.68
N GLU A 62 21.66 8.94 -17.39
CA GLU A 62 20.50 9.05 -16.53
C GLU A 62 19.57 10.15 -17.04
N PRO A 63 18.26 9.92 -17.11
CA PRO A 63 17.30 10.93 -17.52
C PRO A 63 17.07 11.97 -16.42
N MET A 64 16.56 13.14 -16.81
CA MET A 64 16.08 14.14 -15.86
C MET A 64 14.86 13.61 -15.10
N PHE A 65 14.81 13.87 -13.79
CA PHE A 65 13.71 13.42 -12.93
C PHE A 65 12.35 13.87 -13.45
N HIS A 66 12.21 15.16 -13.80
CA HIS A 66 10.96 15.70 -14.32
C HIS A 66 10.57 15.08 -15.66
N ASP A 67 11.53 14.80 -16.55
CA ASP A 67 11.25 14.18 -17.85
C ASP A 67 10.72 12.76 -17.66
N SER A 68 11.35 12.00 -16.77
CA SER A 68 10.89 10.65 -16.42
C SER A 68 9.50 10.67 -15.80
N LEU A 69 9.22 11.60 -14.87
CA LEU A 69 7.91 11.72 -14.25
C LEU A 69 6.83 12.13 -15.26
N SER A 70 7.09 13.15 -16.09
CA SER A 70 6.16 13.59 -17.13
C SER A 70 5.86 12.50 -18.16
N ARG A 71 6.87 11.69 -18.52
CA ARG A 71 6.69 10.55 -19.44
C ARG A 71 5.73 9.49 -18.88
N MET A 72 5.60 9.35 -17.56
CA MET A 72 4.65 8.40 -16.97
C MET A 72 3.21 8.77 -17.30
N PHE A 73 2.89 10.05 -17.45
CA PHE A 73 1.55 10.51 -17.84
C PHE A 73 1.30 10.45 -19.36
N SER A 74 2.26 9.97 -20.16
CA SER A 74 2.11 9.83 -21.60
C SER A 74 1.33 8.55 -21.97
N ASN A 75 0.57 8.62 -23.06
CA ASN A 75 -0.11 7.46 -23.65
C ASN A 75 0.85 6.44 -24.29
N LYS A 76 2.14 6.78 -24.43
CA LYS A 76 3.16 5.86 -24.95
C LYS A 76 3.74 5.06 -23.79
N THR A 77 3.71 3.74 -23.89
CA THR A 77 4.44 2.84 -22.98
C THR A 77 5.93 3.03 -23.19
N ASN A 78 6.51 3.95 -22.45
CA ASN A 78 7.94 4.23 -22.49
C ASN A 78 8.59 3.45 -21.35
N GLY A 79 9.01 2.22 -21.65
CA GLY A 79 9.71 1.36 -20.70
C GLY A 79 11.11 1.90 -20.39
N GLY A 80 11.43 1.92 -19.09
CA GLY A 80 12.79 1.91 -18.58
C GLY A 80 13.64 3.16 -18.83
N GLY A 81 14.96 2.97 -18.74
CA GLY A 81 15.97 4.03 -18.82
C GLY A 81 16.32 4.68 -17.48
N TYR A 82 15.90 4.09 -16.36
CA TYR A 82 16.26 4.53 -15.01
C TYR A 82 16.59 3.31 -14.13
N SER A 83 17.43 3.53 -13.12
CA SER A 83 17.85 2.51 -12.14
C SER A 83 16.70 2.07 -11.23
N SER A 84 16.92 0.99 -10.46
CA SER A 84 15.99 0.54 -9.41
C SER A 84 15.69 1.67 -8.40
N LEU A 85 16.71 2.44 -8.00
CA LEU A 85 16.54 3.63 -7.17
C LEU A 85 15.75 4.73 -7.89
N GLY A 86 15.98 4.95 -9.17
CA GLY A 86 15.16 5.85 -9.99
C GLY A 86 13.68 5.45 -9.98
N SER A 87 13.39 4.16 -10.13
CA SER A 87 12.02 3.63 -10.04
C SER A 87 11.39 3.92 -8.68
N TYR A 88 12.12 3.65 -7.58
CA TYR A 88 11.68 3.95 -6.22
C TYR A 88 11.35 5.43 -6.01
N ILE A 89 12.20 6.34 -6.52
CA ILE A 89 11.98 7.79 -6.42
C ILE A 89 10.70 8.20 -7.19
N LEU A 90 10.48 7.64 -8.37
CA LEU A 90 9.35 7.99 -9.21
C LEU A 90 8.01 7.55 -8.61
N VAL A 91 7.94 6.37 -7.95
CA VAL A 91 6.70 5.97 -7.27
C VAL A 91 6.38 6.88 -6.08
N HIS A 92 7.40 7.35 -5.35
CA HIS A 92 7.22 8.38 -4.31
C HIS A 92 6.63 9.68 -4.88
N ALA A 93 7.12 10.13 -6.04
CA ALA A 93 6.60 11.31 -6.71
C ALA A 93 5.13 11.13 -7.15
N LEU A 94 4.77 9.94 -7.66
CA LEU A 94 3.36 9.62 -8.00
C LEU A 94 2.46 9.60 -6.75
N ILE A 95 2.92 9.05 -5.64
CA ILE A 95 2.16 9.06 -4.38
C ILE A 95 1.98 10.49 -3.86
N GLN A 96 3.02 11.33 -3.95
CA GLN A 96 2.93 12.75 -3.60
C GLN A 96 1.90 13.47 -4.49
N HIS A 97 1.88 13.17 -5.79
CA HIS A 97 0.88 13.73 -6.71
C HIS A 97 -0.55 13.34 -6.30
N ILE A 98 -0.79 12.06 -5.99
CA ILE A 98 -2.09 11.57 -5.50
C ILE A 98 -2.49 12.31 -4.21
N TYR A 99 -1.56 12.47 -3.27
CA TYR A 99 -1.80 13.20 -2.02
C TYR A 99 -2.22 14.64 -2.28
N LEU A 100 -1.46 15.38 -3.09
CA LEU A 100 -1.72 16.80 -3.37
C LEU A 100 -3.07 16.99 -4.06
N LEU A 101 -3.40 16.17 -5.07
CA LEU A 101 -4.70 16.23 -5.73
C LEU A 101 -5.85 16.00 -4.74
N ARG A 102 -5.71 15.04 -3.83
CA ARG A 102 -6.74 14.80 -2.80
C ARG A 102 -6.91 16.00 -1.87
N GLN A 103 -5.83 16.63 -1.43
CA GLN A 103 -5.93 17.84 -0.60
C GLN A 103 -6.66 18.96 -1.33
N LEU A 104 -6.43 19.12 -2.64
CA LEU A 104 -7.11 20.12 -3.47
C LEU A 104 -8.60 19.81 -3.73
N THR A 105 -9.01 18.54 -3.74
CA THR A 105 -10.41 18.15 -3.96
C THR A 105 -11.24 18.09 -2.70
N ARG A 106 -10.64 17.85 -1.52
CA ARG A 106 -11.36 17.68 -0.25
C ARG A 106 -12.35 18.80 0.08
N PHE A 107 -12.03 20.04 -0.27
CA PHE A 107 -12.86 21.21 0.02
C PHE A 107 -13.72 21.69 -1.15
N LYS A 108 -13.76 20.95 -2.27
CA LYS A 108 -14.58 21.32 -3.43
C LYS A 108 -16.02 20.81 -3.25
N PRO A 109 -17.03 21.69 -3.14
CA PRO A 109 -18.41 21.32 -2.82
C PRO A 109 -19.02 20.30 -3.78
N GLU A 110 -18.70 20.40 -5.07
CA GLU A 110 -19.27 19.54 -6.12
C GLU A 110 -18.68 18.13 -6.18
N SER A 111 -17.54 17.90 -5.53
CA SER A 111 -16.77 16.67 -5.70
C SER A 111 -17.00 15.62 -4.62
N ASN A 112 -17.64 15.98 -3.49
CA ASN A 112 -17.74 15.12 -2.29
C ASN A 112 -16.40 14.43 -1.92
N GLY A 113 -15.27 15.11 -2.16
CA GLY A 113 -13.92 14.56 -1.93
C GLY A 113 -13.44 13.52 -2.96
N THR A 114 -14.19 13.28 -4.04
CA THR A 114 -13.83 12.37 -5.13
C THR A 114 -12.98 13.08 -6.18
N LEU A 115 -11.92 12.41 -6.62
CA LEU A 115 -11.05 12.93 -7.69
C LEU A 115 -11.78 12.93 -9.05
N PRO A 116 -11.55 13.91 -9.93
CA PRO A 116 -12.09 13.90 -11.28
C PRO A 116 -11.68 12.64 -12.05
N SER A 117 -12.60 12.10 -12.88
CA SER A 117 -12.34 10.88 -13.66
C SER A 117 -11.14 10.99 -14.60
N SER A 118 -10.87 12.18 -15.14
CA SER A 118 -9.68 12.46 -15.97
C SER A 118 -8.39 12.28 -15.19
N GLU A 119 -8.30 12.87 -13.99
CA GLU A 119 -7.13 12.76 -13.11
C GLU A 119 -6.89 11.32 -12.66
N ILE A 120 -7.97 10.60 -12.30
CA ILE A 120 -7.85 9.18 -11.94
C ILE A 120 -7.32 8.37 -13.12
N THR A 121 -7.82 8.60 -14.33
CA THR A 121 -7.37 7.88 -15.53
C THR A 121 -5.91 8.17 -15.83
N ALA A 122 -5.49 9.43 -15.73
CA ALA A 122 -4.11 9.85 -15.94
C ALA A 122 -3.15 9.20 -14.92
N LEU A 123 -3.53 9.16 -13.64
CA LEU A 123 -2.74 8.52 -12.59
C LEU A 123 -2.73 7.00 -12.69
N GLU A 124 -3.85 6.35 -13.04
CA GLU A 124 -3.86 4.91 -13.33
C GLU A 124 -2.92 4.58 -14.50
N GLN A 125 -2.89 5.41 -15.54
CA GLN A 125 -1.96 5.24 -16.65
C GLN A 125 -0.50 5.43 -16.21
N ALA A 126 -0.23 6.43 -15.37
CA ALA A 126 1.10 6.68 -14.82
C ALA A 126 1.60 5.52 -13.96
N LEU A 127 0.76 4.96 -13.09
CA LEU A 127 1.09 3.80 -12.28
C LEU A 127 1.32 2.53 -13.12
N LYS A 128 0.56 2.34 -14.21
CA LYS A 128 0.81 1.25 -15.18
C LYS A 128 2.14 1.43 -15.90
N ASN A 129 2.44 2.65 -16.38
CA ASN A 129 3.70 2.96 -17.04
C ASN A 129 4.89 2.78 -16.09
N TRP A 130 4.73 3.15 -14.81
CA TRP A 130 5.70 2.86 -13.77
C TRP A 130 5.90 1.35 -13.60
N GLN A 131 4.81 0.57 -13.53
CA GLN A 131 4.87 -0.89 -13.38
C GLN A 131 5.60 -1.54 -14.55
N CYS A 132 5.26 -1.20 -15.80
CA CYS A 132 5.95 -1.72 -16.97
C CYS A 132 7.44 -1.35 -16.97
N GLY A 133 7.77 -0.12 -16.55
CA GLY A 133 9.16 0.32 -16.41
C GLY A 133 9.93 -0.48 -15.35
N TRP A 134 9.31 -0.74 -14.20
CA TRP A 134 9.85 -1.59 -13.15
C TRP A 134 10.06 -3.02 -13.66
N GLU A 135 9.06 -3.64 -14.30
CA GLU A 135 9.16 -5.01 -14.83
C GLU A 135 10.24 -5.15 -15.92
N SER A 136 10.52 -4.08 -16.67
CA SER A 136 11.57 -4.07 -17.71
C SER A 136 13.00 -3.84 -17.18
N ASN A 137 13.15 -3.47 -15.90
CA ASN A 137 14.46 -3.13 -15.32
C ASN A 137 15.19 -4.41 -14.85
N PRO A 138 16.45 -4.66 -15.28
CA PRO A 138 17.23 -5.81 -14.82
C PRO A 138 17.47 -5.88 -13.31
N GLU A 139 17.45 -4.75 -12.61
CA GLU A 139 17.62 -4.67 -11.15
C GLU A 139 16.30 -4.89 -10.39
N SER A 140 15.19 -5.15 -11.09
CA SER A 140 13.90 -5.41 -10.45
C SER A 140 13.77 -6.85 -10.00
N SER A 141 13.49 -7.01 -8.72
CA SER A 141 13.32 -8.31 -8.09
C SER A 141 12.17 -8.29 -7.08
N LEU A 142 11.40 -9.38 -7.07
CA LEU A 142 10.42 -9.67 -6.03
C LEU A 142 11.02 -10.45 -4.86
N ASP A 143 12.30 -10.83 -4.94
CA ASP A 143 13.00 -11.51 -3.86
C ASP A 143 13.47 -10.48 -2.80
N PRO A 144 12.96 -10.55 -1.56
CA PRO A 144 13.45 -9.67 -0.49
C PRO A 144 14.91 -9.93 -0.09
N GLN A 145 15.51 -11.05 -0.52
CA GLN A 145 16.92 -11.40 -0.31
C GLN A 145 17.79 -11.17 -1.55
N ASP A 146 17.29 -10.44 -2.55
CA ASP A 146 18.04 -10.13 -3.76
C ASP A 146 19.40 -9.46 -3.46
N PRO A 147 20.50 -9.86 -4.12
CA PRO A 147 21.83 -9.26 -3.91
C PRO A 147 21.90 -7.75 -4.19
N HIS A 148 21.03 -7.24 -5.07
CA HIS A 148 20.91 -5.81 -5.36
C HIS A 148 20.10 -5.04 -4.29
N GLY A 149 19.61 -5.74 -3.28
CA GLY A 149 18.95 -5.21 -2.12
C GLY A 149 17.43 -5.11 -2.25
N PRO A 150 16.73 -4.80 -1.14
CA PRO A 150 15.28 -4.92 -1.06
C PRO A 150 14.53 -3.74 -1.74
N LEU A 151 15.22 -2.82 -2.40
CA LEU A 151 14.63 -1.56 -2.86
C LEU A 151 13.59 -1.78 -3.97
N ALA A 152 13.89 -2.66 -4.92
CA ALA A 152 12.94 -3.04 -5.96
C ALA A 152 11.68 -3.67 -5.35
N PHE A 153 11.86 -4.63 -4.43
CA PHE A 153 10.77 -5.27 -3.70
C PHE A 153 9.94 -4.25 -2.90
N ASN A 154 10.57 -3.32 -2.19
CA ASN A 154 9.90 -2.25 -1.43
C ASN A 154 9.09 -1.30 -2.33
N SER A 155 9.54 -1.08 -3.56
CA SER A 155 8.82 -0.25 -4.53
C SER A 155 7.45 -0.83 -4.89
N THR A 156 7.29 -2.15 -4.86
CA THR A 156 5.99 -2.80 -5.14
C THR A 156 4.95 -2.53 -4.04
N ALA A 157 5.36 -2.38 -2.78
CA ALA A 157 4.47 -1.95 -1.70
C ALA A 157 4.01 -0.50 -1.91
N LEU A 158 4.92 0.38 -2.35
CA LEU A 158 4.61 1.76 -2.69
C LEU A 158 3.62 1.86 -3.86
N LEU A 159 3.81 1.04 -4.91
CA LEU A 159 2.87 0.95 -6.02
C LEU A 159 1.47 0.53 -5.53
N ARG A 160 1.37 -0.50 -4.68
CA ARG A 160 0.08 -0.94 -4.13
C ARG A 160 -0.57 0.16 -3.28
N MET A 161 0.19 0.83 -2.42
CA MET A 161 -0.30 1.98 -1.65
C MET A 161 -0.81 3.09 -2.58
N ALA A 162 -0.11 3.38 -3.68
CA ALA A 162 -0.56 4.36 -4.66
C ALA A 162 -1.93 3.99 -5.26
N TYR A 163 -2.13 2.73 -5.67
CA TYR A 163 -3.42 2.27 -6.19
C TYR A 163 -4.54 2.32 -5.14
N ILE A 164 -4.26 1.91 -3.89
CA ILE A 164 -5.23 1.98 -2.78
C ILE A 164 -5.64 3.44 -2.57
N ARG A 165 -4.65 4.33 -2.43
CA ARG A 165 -4.86 5.76 -2.23
C ARG A 165 -5.43 6.47 -3.44
N LEU A 166 -5.32 5.94 -4.64
CA LEU A 166 -6.01 6.48 -5.81
C LEU A 166 -7.49 6.08 -5.80
N SER A 167 -7.78 4.85 -5.36
CA SER A 167 -9.12 4.28 -5.39
C SER A 167 -10.01 4.75 -4.23
N PHE A 168 -9.41 5.11 -3.09
CA PHE A 168 -10.14 5.49 -1.88
C PHE A 168 -9.39 6.58 -1.10
N ASP A 169 -10.10 7.57 -0.55
CA ASP A 169 -9.52 8.54 0.39
C ASP A 169 -9.50 7.94 1.80
N ILE A 170 -8.32 7.55 2.27
CA ILE A 170 -8.14 7.03 3.63
C ILE A 170 -8.42 8.12 4.69
N GLY A 171 -8.50 9.39 4.28
CA GLY A 171 -8.75 10.50 5.18
C GLY A 171 -7.50 10.88 5.98
N PRO A 172 -7.60 11.93 6.82
CA PRO A 172 -6.43 12.53 7.44
C PRO A 172 -5.85 11.83 8.66
N GLY A 173 -6.52 10.82 9.23
CA GLY A 173 -6.15 10.33 10.55
C GLY A 173 -6.32 8.83 10.69
N ARG A 174 -5.20 8.10 10.69
CA ARG A 174 -5.09 6.83 11.42
C ARG A 174 -4.58 7.03 12.85
N ALA A 175 -4.37 8.27 13.27
CA ALA A 175 -3.77 8.62 14.56
C ALA A 175 -2.43 7.91 14.82
N LEU A 176 -1.66 7.56 13.77
CA LEU A 176 -0.39 6.83 13.91
C LEU A 176 0.68 7.67 14.64
N ASP A 177 0.54 8.98 14.62
CA ASP A 177 1.31 9.96 15.40
C ASP A 177 1.10 9.80 16.92
N THR A 178 -0.06 9.31 17.36
CA THR A 178 -0.35 9.10 18.79
C THR A 178 0.44 7.94 19.40
N GLN A 179 0.89 6.99 18.55
CA GLN A 179 1.49 5.72 18.96
C GLN A 179 0.65 4.90 19.97
N ASP A 180 -0.66 5.21 20.07
CA ASP A 180 -1.61 4.58 20.96
C ASP A 180 -2.54 3.67 20.16
N ALA A 181 -2.45 2.36 20.43
CA ALA A 181 -3.22 1.34 19.73
C ALA A 181 -4.73 1.58 19.78
N VAL A 182 -5.26 2.09 20.91
CA VAL A 182 -6.68 2.36 21.09
C VAL A 182 -7.12 3.58 20.28
N GLN A 183 -6.30 4.64 20.28
CA GLN A 183 -6.59 5.84 19.48
C GLN A 183 -6.53 5.54 17.98
N ILE A 184 -5.55 4.76 17.54
CA ILE A 184 -5.44 4.29 16.15
C ILE A 184 -6.67 3.45 15.76
N ALA A 185 -7.06 2.48 16.60
CA ALA A 185 -8.23 1.63 16.36
C ALA A 185 -9.53 2.46 16.26
N ARG A 186 -9.71 3.46 17.14
CA ARG A 186 -10.86 4.37 17.08
C ARG A 186 -10.86 5.21 15.82
N ALA A 187 -9.71 5.74 15.40
CA ALA A 187 -9.59 6.52 14.18
C ALA A 187 -9.95 5.68 12.94
N ILE A 188 -9.48 4.42 12.89
CA ILE A 188 -9.87 3.45 11.86
C ILE A 188 -11.38 3.19 11.89
N ARG A 189 -11.96 2.94 13.06
CA ARG A 189 -13.40 2.67 13.19
C ARG A 189 -14.25 3.87 12.73
N GLN A 190 -13.87 5.08 13.13
CA GLN A 190 -14.57 6.32 12.82
C GLN A 190 -14.37 6.82 11.38
N SER A 191 -13.49 6.17 10.60
CA SER A 191 -13.28 6.55 9.22
C SER A 191 -14.58 6.45 8.40
N PRO A 192 -14.77 7.31 7.38
CA PRO A 192 -15.92 7.24 6.49
C PRO A 192 -16.12 5.85 5.86
N PRO A 193 -17.36 5.46 5.58
CA PRO A 193 -17.65 4.22 4.87
C PRO A 193 -17.11 4.27 3.44
N ILE A 194 -16.78 3.10 2.91
CA ILE A 194 -16.33 2.97 1.52
C ILE A 194 -17.52 3.07 0.58
N GLN A 195 -17.42 3.97 -0.40
CA GLN A 195 -18.33 3.99 -1.53
C GLN A 195 -17.93 2.88 -2.52
N ARG A 196 -18.84 1.92 -2.73
CA ARG A 196 -18.61 0.80 -3.65
C ARG A 196 -18.43 1.30 -5.08
N SER A 197 -17.39 0.79 -5.74
CA SER A 197 -17.12 1.08 -7.15
C SER A 197 -16.20 0.02 -7.73
N ARG A 198 -16.20 -0.13 -9.06
CA ARG A 198 -15.28 -1.03 -9.77
C ARG A 198 -13.80 -0.77 -9.43
N LYS A 199 -13.44 0.49 -9.18
CA LYS A 199 -12.06 0.89 -8.81
C LYS A 199 -11.69 0.36 -7.43
N VAL A 200 -12.58 0.56 -6.46
CA VAL A 200 -12.43 0.01 -5.10
C VAL A 200 -12.35 -1.52 -5.15
N THR A 201 -13.25 -2.20 -5.89
CA THR A 201 -13.22 -3.67 -6.03
C THR A 201 -11.87 -4.17 -6.55
N ARG A 202 -11.26 -3.48 -7.52
CA ARG A 202 -9.91 -3.81 -8.02
C ARG A 202 -8.83 -3.61 -6.96
N ALA A 203 -8.87 -2.50 -6.21
CA ALA A 203 -7.92 -2.25 -5.12
C ALA A 203 -8.04 -3.31 -4.00
N VAL A 204 -9.28 -3.70 -3.66
CA VAL A 204 -9.56 -4.74 -2.67
C VAL A 204 -9.08 -6.10 -3.16
N LEU A 205 -9.22 -6.42 -4.45
CA LEU A 205 -8.66 -7.64 -5.04
C LEU A 205 -7.14 -7.71 -4.85
N HIS A 206 -6.42 -6.60 -5.07
CA HIS A 206 -4.98 -6.55 -4.80
C HIS A 206 -4.64 -6.72 -3.31
N ALA A 207 -5.45 -6.15 -2.41
CA ALA A 207 -5.29 -6.35 -0.96
C ALA A 207 -5.56 -7.81 -0.54
N ALA A 208 -6.59 -8.44 -1.11
CA ALA A 208 -6.91 -9.85 -0.86
C ALA A 208 -5.81 -10.79 -1.37
N HIS A 209 -5.25 -10.51 -2.55
CA HIS A 209 -4.08 -11.26 -3.04
C HIS A 209 -2.85 -11.07 -2.14
N ALA A 210 -2.60 -9.84 -1.66
CA ALA A 210 -1.52 -9.58 -0.73
C ALA A 210 -1.66 -10.38 0.57
N LEU A 211 -2.89 -10.58 1.06
CA LEU A 211 -3.19 -11.43 2.21
C LEU A 211 -3.11 -12.93 1.90
N SER A 212 -3.43 -13.34 0.67
CA SER A 212 -3.41 -14.75 0.27
C SER A 212 -2.00 -15.37 0.33
N ILE A 213 -0.96 -14.58 0.06
CA ILE A 213 0.44 -15.03 0.09
C ILE A 213 0.83 -15.50 1.50
N PRO A 214 0.74 -14.66 2.56
CA PRO A 214 1.11 -15.09 3.90
C PRO A 214 0.18 -16.16 4.48
N ILE A 215 -1.10 -16.23 4.08
CA ILE A 215 -1.99 -17.32 4.48
C ILE A 215 -1.48 -18.66 3.95
N LYS A 216 -1.17 -18.73 2.64
CA LYS A 216 -0.66 -19.96 1.99
C LYS A 216 0.71 -20.40 2.51
N LEU A 217 1.56 -19.45 2.89
CA LEU A 217 2.84 -19.74 3.52
C LEU A 217 2.69 -20.19 5.00
N GLY A 218 1.52 -19.99 5.59
CA GLY A 218 1.26 -20.21 7.00
C GLY A 218 1.45 -18.93 7.82
N VAL A 219 0.34 -18.38 8.33
CA VAL A 219 0.31 -17.11 9.07
C VAL A 219 1.30 -17.11 10.25
N SER A 220 1.35 -18.19 11.03
CA SER A 220 2.26 -18.31 12.18
C SER A 220 3.73 -18.34 11.76
N LEU A 221 4.07 -19.00 10.65
CA LEU A 221 5.44 -19.05 10.14
C LEU A 221 5.91 -17.67 9.67
N VAL A 222 5.03 -16.97 8.96
CA VAL A 222 5.30 -15.63 8.46
C VAL A 222 5.44 -14.63 9.60
N ALA A 223 4.55 -14.67 10.59
CA ALA A 223 4.59 -13.83 11.78
C ALA A 223 5.89 -14.04 12.57
N ARG A 224 6.29 -15.30 12.77
CA ARG A 224 7.55 -15.64 13.46
C ARG A 224 8.80 -15.10 12.76
N ASN A 225 8.85 -15.16 11.43
CA ASN A 225 10.03 -14.77 10.66
C ASN A 225 10.02 -13.28 10.24
N GLN A 226 8.91 -12.58 10.49
CA GLN A 226 8.67 -11.19 10.12
C GLN A 226 8.92 -10.90 8.62
N LEU A 227 8.79 -11.90 7.75
CA LEU A 227 9.29 -11.85 6.36
C LEU A 227 8.79 -10.64 5.57
N PHE A 228 7.51 -10.28 5.75
CA PHE A 228 6.91 -9.12 5.08
C PHE A 228 7.01 -7.81 5.88
N MET A 229 7.28 -7.88 7.18
CA MET A 229 7.29 -6.73 8.10
C MET A 229 8.70 -6.15 8.32
N ARG A 230 9.74 -6.74 7.72
CA ARG A 230 11.11 -6.17 7.76
C ARG A 230 11.21 -4.80 7.10
N SER A 231 10.30 -4.51 6.17
CA SER A 231 10.20 -3.24 5.47
C SER A 231 9.05 -2.40 6.01
N ILE A 232 9.35 -1.16 6.36
CA ILE A 232 8.33 -0.23 6.84
C ILE A 232 7.31 0.13 5.73
N GLN A 233 7.74 0.13 4.46
CA GLN A 233 6.84 0.34 3.31
C GLN A 233 5.81 -0.79 3.19
N HIS A 234 6.25 -2.04 3.33
CA HIS A 234 5.35 -3.20 3.31
C HIS A 234 4.43 -3.22 4.52
N SER A 235 4.96 -2.89 5.71
CA SER A 235 4.17 -2.80 6.94
C SER A 235 3.01 -1.79 6.81
N LEU A 236 3.28 -0.57 6.32
CA LEU A 236 2.21 0.41 6.09
C LEU A 236 1.25 0.00 4.98
N CYS A 237 1.77 -0.59 3.91
CA CYS A 237 0.93 -1.11 2.83
C CYS A 237 -0.04 -2.18 3.35
N SER A 238 0.45 -3.10 4.18
CA SER A 238 -0.37 -4.13 4.85
C SER A 238 -1.42 -3.53 5.78
N LEU A 239 -1.10 -2.45 6.51
CA LEU A 239 -2.10 -1.71 7.29
C LEU A 239 -3.18 -1.10 6.38
N GLU A 240 -2.82 -0.51 5.24
CA GLU A 240 -3.80 0.01 4.27
C GLU A 240 -4.64 -1.11 3.64
N CYS A 241 -4.05 -2.28 3.37
CA CYS A 241 -4.78 -3.46 2.92
C CYS A 241 -5.78 -3.96 3.97
N ALA A 242 -5.37 -4.06 5.24
CA ALA A 242 -6.23 -4.48 6.34
C ALA A 242 -7.42 -3.53 6.51
N PHE A 243 -7.13 -2.23 6.50
CA PHE A 243 -8.14 -1.18 6.55
C PHE A 243 -9.12 -1.30 5.38
N LEU A 244 -8.61 -1.33 4.14
CA LEU A 244 -9.41 -1.36 2.92
C LEU A 244 -10.31 -2.61 2.88
N LEU A 245 -9.75 -3.79 3.19
CA LEU A 245 -10.51 -5.04 3.23
C LEU A 245 -11.62 -5.00 4.27
N SER A 246 -11.34 -4.53 5.49
CA SER A 246 -12.34 -4.48 6.56
C SER A 246 -13.51 -3.57 6.20
N LYS A 247 -13.24 -2.35 5.73
CA LYS A 247 -14.27 -1.37 5.37
C LYS A 247 -15.04 -1.76 4.11
N TRP A 248 -14.39 -2.48 3.18
CA TRP A 248 -15.06 -2.98 2.00
C TRP A 248 -16.00 -4.13 2.35
N LEU A 249 -15.59 -5.05 3.24
CA LEU A 249 -16.45 -6.13 3.74
C LEU A 249 -17.70 -5.55 4.39
N ASP A 250 -17.58 -4.53 5.24
CA ASP A 250 -18.74 -3.82 5.80
C ASP A 250 -19.65 -3.28 4.68
N ALA A 251 -19.08 -2.60 3.68
CA ALA A 251 -19.83 -1.99 2.59
C ALA A 251 -20.57 -2.98 1.67
N VAL A 252 -20.08 -4.22 1.54
CA VAL A 252 -20.71 -5.25 0.68
C VAL A 252 -21.67 -6.17 1.43
N THR A 253 -21.88 -5.93 2.72
CA THR A 253 -22.64 -6.87 3.55
C THR A 253 -23.67 -6.25 4.50
N ILE A 254 -23.49 -4.99 4.88
CA ILE A 254 -24.52 -4.24 5.61
C ILE A 254 -25.69 -3.97 4.65
N GLN A 255 -26.89 -4.35 5.06
CA GLN A 255 -28.12 -4.22 4.26
C GLN A 255 -28.88 -2.92 4.60
N PRO A 256 -29.72 -2.40 3.69
CA PRO A 256 -29.96 -2.87 2.33
C PRO A 256 -28.82 -2.48 1.37
N LEU A 257 -28.42 -3.41 0.51
CA LEU A 257 -27.44 -3.13 -0.56
C LEU A 257 -28.12 -2.50 -1.77
N ASP A 258 -27.92 -1.20 -1.95
CA ASP A 258 -28.32 -0.47 -3.15
C ASP A 258 -27.10 0.21 -3.80
N PRO A 259 -26.69 -0.16 -5.03
CA PRO A 259 -27.20 -1.27 -5.86
C PRO A 259 -26.85 -2.67 -5.31
N PRO A 260 -27.47 -3.76 -5.77
CA PRO A 260 -27.05 -5.12 -5.38
C PRO A 260 -25.58 -5.39 -5.74
N LEU A 261 -24.98 -6.41 -5.14
CA LEU A 261 -23.59 -6.77 -5.44
C LEU A 261 -23.41 -7.03 -6.94
N SER A 262 -22.32 -6.52 -7.48
CA SER A 262 -21.84 -6.92 -8.80
C SER A 262 -21.30 -8.36 -8.79
N GLU A 263 -21.13 -8.95 -9.97
CA GLU A 263 -20.52 -10.28 -10.09
C GLU A 263 -19.08 -10.30 -9.56
N ASP A 264 -18.31 -9.25 -9.84
CA ASP A 264 -16.93 -9.09 -9.35
C ASP A 264 -16.89 -9.01 -7.82
N GLU A 265 -17.82 -8.26 -7.19
CA GLU A 265 -17.91 -8.19 -5.72
C GLU A 265 -18.29 -9.53 -5.11
N ARG A 266 -19.23 -10.28 -5.71
CA ARG A 266 -19.57 -11.63 -5.24
C ARG A 266 -18.39 -12.59 -5.31
N LYS A 267 -17.67 -12.61 -6.44
CA LYS A 267 -16.47 -13.45 -6.61
C LYS A 267 -15.39 -13.08 -5.60
N LEU A 268 -15.17 -11.79 -5.40
CA LEU A 268 -14.18 -11.30 -4.44
C LEU A 268 -14.57 -11.63 -2.99
N LEU A 269 -15.85 -11.48 -2.62
CA LEU A 269 -16.34 -11.85 -1.29
C LEU A 269 -16.16 -13.35 -1.03
N ALA A 270 -16.50 -14.19 -2.01
CA ALA A 270 -16.26 -15.63 -1.93
C ALA A 270 -14.78 -15.97 -1.79
N PHE A 271 -13.91 -15.29 -2.55
CA PHE A 271 -12.45 -15.46 -2.44
C PHE A 271 -11.94 -15.10 -1.05
N VAL A 272 -12.30 -13.93 -0.51
CA VAL A 272 -11.89 -13.51 0.84
C VAL A 272 -12.42 -14.48 1.90
N THR A 273 -13.67 -14.93 1.78
CA THR A 273 -14.26 -15.92 2.69
C THR A 273 -13.48 -17.23 2.66
N SER A 274 -13.12 -17.72 1.48
CA SER A 274 -12.30 -18.92 1.31
C SER A 274 -10.93 -18.77 1.99
N LEU A 275 -10.27 -17.62 1.83
CA LEU A 275 -8.99 -17.35 2.48
C LEU A 275 -9.09 -17.40 4.01
N LEU A 276 -10.14 -16.80 4.58
CA LEU A 276 -10.33 -16.78 6.03
C LEU A 276 -10.60 -18.17 6.61
N ASN A 277 -11.32 -19.03 5.86
CA ASN A 277 -11.57 -20.42 6.25
C ASN A 277 -10.29 -21.28 6.34
N GLU A 278 -9.20 -20.88 5.68
CA GLU A 278 -7.89 -21.54 5.80
C GLU A 278 -7.13 -21.14 7.08
N THR A 279 -7.68 -20.23 7.89
CA THR A 279 -7.03 -19.69 9.09
C THR A 279 -7.73 -20.11 10.38
N GLU A 280 -7.01 -20.06 11.50
CA GLU A 280 -7.59 -20.27 12.85
C GLU A 280 -8.63 -19.22 13.25
N PHE A 281 -8.74 -18.12 12.49
CA PHE A 281 -9.70 -17.05 12.70
C PHE A 281 -11.01 -17.26 11.93
N ALA A 282 -11.19 -18.42 11.31
CA ALA A 282 -12.46 -18.82 10.73
C ALA A 282 -13.54 -18.83 11.83
N GLY A 283 -14.61 -18.05 11.63
CA GLY A 283 -15.78 -18.15 12.51
C GLY A 283 -16.39 -19.56 12.43
N PRO A 284 -17.10 -20.04 13.47
CA PRO A 284 -17.87 -21.27 13.36
C PRO A 284 -18.79 -21.15 12.15
N ALA A 285 -18.74 -22.14 11.25
CA ALA A 285 -19.52 -22.17 10.01
C ALA A 285 -20.93 -21.70 10.31
N ALA A 286 -21.41 -20.69 9.57
CA ALA A 286 -22.72 -20.11 9.77
C ALA A 286 -23.76 -21.23 9.74
N THR A 287 -24.21 -21.70 10.90
CA THR A 287 -25.38 -22.55 11.00
C THR A 287 -26.54 -21.73 10.43
N ALA A 288 -27.42 -22.39 9.69
CA ALA A 288 -28.52 -21.78 8.92
C ALA A 288 -29.47 -20.86 9.71
N THR A 289 -29.25 -20.71 11.02
CA THR A 289 -30.00 -19.93 12.00
C THR A 289 -29.43 -18.53 12.27
N ARG A 290 -28.17 -18.21 11.92
CA ARG A 290 -27.59 -16.88 12.12
C ARG A 290 -27.69 -16.04 10.85
N GLY A 291 -28.29 -14.85 10.96
CA GLY A 291 -28.53 -13.96 9.82
C GLY A 291 -27.26 -13.58 9.04
N PHE A 292 -27.43 -13.29 7.75
CA PHE A 292 -26.36 -12.88 6.82
C PHE A 292 -25.51 -11.70 7.36
N GLU A 293 -26.13 -10.79 8.10
CA GLU A 293 -25.49 -9.60 8.67
C GLU A 293 -24.51 -9.93 9.80
N GLU A 294 -24.85 -10.90 10.66
CA GLU A 294 -23.98 -11.36 11.76
C GLU A 294 -22.85 -12.27 11.25
N ALA A 295 -23.10 -13.03 10.17
CA ALA A 295 -22.05 -13.77 9.47
C ALA A 295 -21.03 -12.81 8.82
N SER A 296 -21.48 -11.62 8.41
CA SER A 296 -20.58 -10.66 7.77
C SER A 296 -19.75 -9.80 8.73
N LYS A 297 -20.34 -9.27 9.81
CA LYS A 297 -19.57 -8.51 10.81
C LYS A 297 -18.39 -9.34 11.35
N LYS A 298 -18.55 -10.67 11.40
CA LYS A 298 -17.50 -11.65 11.72
C LYS A 298 -16.38 -11.71 10.65
N LEU A 299 -16.68 -11.55 9.36
CA LEU A 299 -15.66 -11.53 8.30
C LEU A 299 -14.72 -10.33 8.43
N SER A 300 -15.27 -9.14 8.72
CA SER A 300 -14.47 -7.92 8.93
C SER A 300 -13.54 -8.06 10.13
N ALA A 301 -14.01 -8.61 11.25
CA ALA A 301 -13.17 -8.88 12.41
C ALA A 301 -12.10 -9.94 12.12
N SER A 302 -12.48 -11.07 11.50
CA SER A 302 -11.54 -12.15 11.15
C SER A 302 -10.42 -11.68 10.23
N VAL A 303 -10.72 -10.90 9.17
CA VAL A 303 -9.68 -10.40 8.26
C VAL A 303 -8.69 -9.48 8.99
N VAL A 304 -9.19 -8.64 9.89
CA VAL A 304 -8.36 -7.73 10.69
C VAL A 304 -7.47 -8.54 11.65
N ARG A 305 -7.98 -9.61 12.28
CA ARG A 305 -7.19 -10.50 13.16
C ARG A 305 -6.08 -11.23 12.42
N VAL A 306 -6.33 -11.71 11.20
CA VAL A 306 -5.27 -12.32 10.37
C VAL A 306 -4.16 -11.30 10.12
N TRP A 307 -4.51 -10.07 9.71
CA TRP A 307 -3.53 -9.01 9.54
C TRP A 307 -2.80 -8.71 10.86
N ALA A 308 -3.52 -8.51 11.97
CA ALA A 308 -2.92 -8.26 13.28
C ALA A 308 -1.89 -9.31 13.68
N LYS A 309 -2.17 -10.60 13.45
CA LYS A 309 -1.23 -11.70 13.70
C LYS A 309 0.05 -11.58 12.86
N LEU A 310 -0.04 -11.13 11.61
CA LEU A 310 1.13 -10.92 10.75
C LEU A 310 2.06 -9.80 11.24
N PHE A 311 1.52 -8.80 11.95
CA PHE A 311 2.32 -7.73 12.55
C PHE A 311 3.00 -8.15 13.86
N LYS A 312 2.53 -9.20 14.53
CA LYS A 312 3.10 -9.66 15.79
C LYS A 312 4.33 -10.52 15.55
N SER A 313 5.42 -10.18 16.23
CA SER A 313 6.61 -11.02 16.30
C SER A 313 6.50 -11.98 17.50
N ASP A 314 6.49 -13.29 17.26
CA ASP A 314 6.49 -14.30 18.33
C ASP A 314 7.77 -14.23 19.20
N SER A 315 8.85 -13.61 18.71
CA SER A 315 10.09 -13.40 19.46
C SER A 315 10.11 -12.10 20.26
N GLY A 316 9.06 -11.28 20.19
CA GLY A 316 8.97 -9.98 20.89
C GLY A 316 9.94 -8.91 20.39
N GLN A 317 10.64 -9.15 19.28
CA GLN A 317 11.55 -8.19 18.65
C GLN A 317 11.03 -7.85 17.25
N SER A 318 10.33 -6.73 17.14
CA SER A 318 10.13 -6.07 15.84
C SER A 318 11.35 -5.23 15.50
N ILE A 319 11.68 -5.13 14.21
CA ILE A 319 12.72 -4.19 13.72
C ILE A 319 12.23 -2.73 13.90
N TRP A 320 10.92 -2.52 13.90
CA TRP A 320 10.29 -1.21 13.94
C TRP A 320 9.20 -1.17 15.03
N ASP A 321 9.35 -0.32 16.04
CA ASP A 321 8.38 -0.24 17.16
C ASP A 321 6.94 0.05 16.69
N ILE A 322 6.81 0.82 15.61
CA ILE A 322 5.51 1.16 15.00
C ILE A 322 4.77 -0.08 14.46
N VAL A 323 5.47 -1.15 14.06
CA VAL A 323 4.85 -2.40 13.58
C VAL A 323 4.09 -3.08 14.72
N ASP A 324 4.66 -3.11 15.93
CA ASP A 324 3.99 -3.69 17.10
C ASP A 324 2.79 -2.84 17.53
N VAL A 325 2.91 -1.51 17.46
CA VAL A 325 1.79 -0.58 17.69
C VAL A 325 0.65 -0.85 16.70
N ILE A 326 0.97 -1.03 15.42
CA ILE A 326 -0.01 -1.35 14.37
C ILE A 326 -0.69 -2.69 14.65
N GLY A 327 0.07 -3.73 14.99
CA GLY A 327 -0.48 -5.05 15.34
C GLY A 327 -1.49 -4.98 16.48
N ARG A 328 -1.12 -4.30 17.59
CA ARG A 328 -2.03 -4.07 18.72
C ARG A 328 -3.26 -3.24 18.34
N ALA A 329 -3.09 -2.22 17.51
CA ALA A 329 -4.20 -1.39 17.05
C ALA A 329 -5.21 -2.20 16.22
N LEU A 330 -4.72 -3.11 15.37
CA LEU A 330 -5.59 -4.00 14.60
C LEU A 330 -6.32 -5.00 15.50
N ASP A 331 -5.72 -5.53 16.56
CA ASP A 331 -6.45 -6.37 17.52
C ASP A 331 -7.59 -5.59 18.20
N VAL A 332 -7.29 -4.40 18.74
CA VAL A 332 -8.29 -3.55 19.39
C VAL A 332 -9.41 -3.18 18.42
N TYR A 333 -9.06 -2.93 17.15
CA TYR A 333 -10.04 -2.68 16.10
C TYR A 333 -10.91 -3.91 15.80
N ALA A 334 -10.33 -5.12 15.76
CA ALA A 334 -11.09 -6.36 15.60
C ALA A 334 -12.05 -6.59 16.79
N ASP A 335 -11.59 -6.37 18.02
CA ASP A 335 -12.43 -6.48 19.23
C ASP A 335 -13.60 -5.48 19.18
N MET A 336 -13.35 -4.27 18.67
CA MET A 336 -14.37 -3.25 18.45
C MET A 336 -15.43 -3.68 17.42
N LEU A 337 -15.03 -4.37 16.36
CA LEU A 337 -15.94 -4.91 15.35
C LEU A 337 -16.80 -6.05 15.93
N ASP A 338 -16.20 -6.94 16.73
CA ASP A 338 -16.91 -8.02 17.41
C ASP A 338 -17.93 -7.48 18.44
N ALA A 339 -17.54 -6.49 19.26
CA ALA A 339 -18.41 -5.92 20.29
C ALA A 339 -19.63 -5.17 19.71
N GLY A 340 -19.50 -4.55 18.54
CA GLY A 340 -20.62 -3.95 17.80
C GLY A 340 -21.65 -4.97 17.28
N SER A 341 -21.41 -6.27 17.48
CA SER A 341 -22.34 -7.35 17.13
C SER A 341 -23.25 -7.77 18.28
N GLN A 342 -22.97 -7.34 19.51
CA GLN A 342 -23.76 -7.70 20.71
C GLN A 342 -24.71 -6.60 21.20
N GLY A 343 -24.58 -5.36 20.70
CA GLY A 343 -25.29 -4.19 21.20
C GLY A 343 -26.61 -3.82 20.51
N ASP A 344 -26.99 -4.54 19.45
CA ASP A 344 -28.22 -4.26 18.66
C ASP A 344 -29.27 -5.40 18.77
N MET A 345 -29.23 -6.21 19.83
CA MET A 345 -30.26 -7.22 20.13
C MET A 345 -31.29 -6.72 21.13
#